data_AF-A0A7D5GII7-F1
#
_entry.id   AF-A0A7D5GII7-F1
#
_cell.length_a   1.000
_cell.length_b   1.000
_cell.length_c   1.000
_cell.angle_alpha   90.00
_cell.angle_beta   90.00
_cell.angle_gamma   90.00
#
_symmetry.space_group_name_H-M   'P 1'
#
loop_
_entity.id
_entity.type
_entity.pdbx_description
1 polymer ?
#
loop_
_entity_poly.entity_id
_entity_poly.type
_entity_poly.pdbx_seq_one_letter_code
_entity_poly.pdbx_strand_id
1 'polypeptide(L)'
;MRVKGGPLTLHVRLSNDTEGMMGHKEFERMKSSAYLINTSRGGLVNEETLVRTLDNGELGGAALGVPGGATPPEPPLARPRLGGADAARRRIDLE
;
A
#
# COMPACT_ATOMS: atom_id res chain seq x y z
N MET A 1 -15.56 -12.96 9.21
CA MET A 1 -14.58 -12.93 10.32
C MET A 1 -13.47 -11.95 9.94
N ARG A 2 -13.33 -10.82 10.65
CA ARG A 2 -12.29 -9.80 10.39
C ARG A 2 -11.01 -10.12 11.17
N VAL A 3 -9.85 -9.89 10.57
CA VAL A 3 -8.53 -10.17 11.19
C VAL A 3 -8.28 -9.24 12.39
N LYS A 4 -7.41 -9.62 13.35
CA LYS A 4 -7.05 -8.78 14.54
C LYS A 4 -6.68 -7.35 14.11
N GLY A 5 -7.01 -6.37 14.95
CA GLY A 5 -6.78 -4.95 14.65
C GLY A 5 -5.32 -4.56 14.86
N GLY A 6 -4.74 -3.85 13.90
CA GLY A 6 -3.34 -3.43 13.87
C GLY A 6 -2.90 -3.09 12.44
N PRO A 7 -1.68 -2.57 12.26
CA PRO A 7 -1.12 -2.32 10.93
C PRO A 7 -0.79 -3.65 10.22
N LEU A 8 -1.07 -3.71 8.92
CA LEU A 8 -0.63 -4.77 8.01
C LEU A 8 0.53 -4.23 7.16
N THR A 9 1.70 -4.87 7.24
CA THR A 9 2.88 -4.48 6.45
C THR A 9 3.16 -5.49 5.34
N LEU A 10 3.54 -5.02 4.16
CA LEU A 10 3.89 -5.88 3.01
C LEU A 10 5.40 -5.99 2.85
N HIS A 11 5.93 -7.21 2.96
CA HIS A 11 7.34 -7.56 2.76
C HIS A 11 7.49 -8.73 1.78
N VAL A 12 6.85 -8.62 0.63
CA VAL A 12 6.81 -9.68 -0.39
C VAL A 12 7.37 -9.16 -1.71
N ARG A 13 7.97 -10.07 -2.50
CA ARG A 13 8.41 -9.74 -3.85
C ARG A 13 7.21 -9.61 -4.77
N LEU A 14 7.29 -8.67 -5.70
CA LEU A 14 6.35 -8.60 -6.82
C LEU A 14 6.67 -9.72 -7.81
N SER A 15 5.68 -10.56 -8.09
CA SER A 15 5.65 -11.62 -9.09
C SER A 15 4.24 -11.70 -9.67
N ASN A 16 4.04 -12.53 -10.70
CA ASN A 16 2.71 -12.76 -11.27
C ASN A 16 1.70 -13.25 -10.23
N ASP A 17 2.15 -13.95 -9.18
CA ASP A 17 1.28 -14.49 -8.12
C ASP A 17 0.93 -13.45 -7.04
N THR A 18 1.75 -12.41 -6.88
CA THR A 18 1.58 -11.38 -5.84
C THR A 18 1.13 -10.03 -6.41
N GLU A 19 1.07 -9.91 -7.74
CA GLU A 19 0.54 -8.74 -8.41
C GLU A 19 -0.94 -8.54 -8.05
N GLY A 20 -1.27 -7.34 -7.57
CA GLY A 20 -2.61 -6.99 -7.13
C GLY A 20 -3.13 -7.81 -5.94
N MET A 21 -2.27 -8.51 -5.20
CA MET A 21 -2.69 -9.40 -4.11
C MET A 21 -3.47 -8.70 -3.00
N MET A 22 -3.27 -7.38 -2.82
CA MET A 22 -4.10 -6.56 -1.95
C MET A 22 -5.18 -5.85 -2.79
N GLY A 23 -6.37 -6.43 -2.82
CA GLY A 23 -7.55 -5.88 -3.47
C GLY A 23 -8.77 -5.86 -2.56
N HIS A 24 -9.96 -5.83 -3.17
CA HIS A 24 -11.21 -5.54 -2.46
C HIS A 24 -11.52 -6.60 -1.40
N LYS A 25 -11.33 -7.88 -1.76
CA LYS A 25 -11.60 -9.01 -0.88
C LYS A 25 -10.69 -9.00 0.35
N GLU A 26 -9.44 -8.57 0.19
CA GLU A 26 -8.48 -8.48 1.29
C GLU A 26 -8.84 -7.32 2.20
N PHE A 27 -9.20 -6.16 1.64
CA PHE A 27 -9.63 -5.00 2.43
C PHE A 27 -10.95 -5.24 3.17
N GLU A 28 -11.92 -5.93 2.58
CA GLU A 28 -13.20 -6.25 3.23
C GLU A 28 -13.00 -7.10 4.51
N ARG A 29 -11.95 -7.94 4.50
CA ARG A 29 -11.57 -8.79 5.64
C ARG A 29 -10.80 -8.02 6.71
N MET A 30 -10.26 -6.84 6.39
CA MET A 30 -9.61 -5.96 7.35
C MET A 30 -10.65 -5.24 8.22
N LYS A 31 -10.19 -4.71 9.36
CA LYS A 31 -11.00 -3.78 10.15
C LYS A 31 -10.92 -2.39 9.54
N SER A 32 -11.98 -1.61 9.65
CA SER A 32 -11.98 -0.19 9.26
C SER A 32 -10.99 0.66 10.04
N SER A 33 -10.50 0.20 11.19
CA SER A 33 -9.41 0.83 11.94
C SER A 33 -8.01 0.34 11.56
N ALA A 34 -7.88 -0.57 10.59
CA ALA A 34 -6.59 -1.10 10.18
C ALA A 34 -5.86 -0.13 9.25
N TYR A 35 -4.53 -0.25 9.22
CA TYR A 35 -3.66 0.53 8.33
C TYR A 35 -2.89 -0.42 7.41
N LEU A 36 -2.75 -0.06 6.14
CA LEU A 36 -1.87 -0.76 5.20
C LEU A 36 -0.53 -0.03 5.06
N ILE A 37 0.58 -0.75 5.17
CA ILE A 37 1.93 -0.19 4.95
C ILE A 37 2.63 -1.03 3.89
N ASN A 38 2.92 -0.44 2.72
CA ASN A 38 3.66 -1.10 1.64
C ASN A 38 4.95 -0.34 1.34
N THR A 39 6.08 -0.88 1.80
CA THR A 39 7.43 -0.39 1.47
C THR A 39 8.14 -1.26 0.43
N SER A 40 7.43 -2.24 -0.15
CA SER A 40 7.97 -3.20 -1.12
C SER A 40 7.87 -2.67 -2.56
N ARG A 41 6.82 -3.04 -3.31
CA ARG A 41 6.59 -2.63 -4.70
C ARG A 41 5.12 -2.21 -4.88
N GLY A 42 4.88 -1.18 -5.70
CA GLY A 42 3.53 -0.63 -5.92
C GLY A 42 2.54 -1.65 -6.47
N GLY A 43 2.98 -2.51 -7.40
CA GLY A 43 2.13 -3.53 -8.05
C GLY A 43 1.55 -4.61 -7.13
N LEU A 44 1.87 -4.63 -5.83
CA LEU A 44 1.25 -5.54 -4.86
C LEU A 44 -0.17 -5.11 -4.47
N VAL A 45 -0.51 -3.85 -4.70
CA VAL A 45 -1.77 -3.24 -4.25
C VAL A 45 -2.56 -2.76 -5.46
N ASN A 46 -3.84 -3.12 -5.52
CA ASN A 46 -4.76 -2.52 -6.47
C ASN A 46 -5.11 -1.10 -5.99
N GLU A 47 -4.45 -0.10 -6.58
CA GLU A 47 -4.58 1.30 -6.17
C GLU A 47 -6.00 1.86 -6.32
N GLU A 48 -6.70 1.51 -7.40
CA GLU A 48 -8.09 1.95 -7.61
C GLU A 48 -8.98 1.47 -6.48
N THR A 49 -8.81 0.21 -6.07
CA THR A 49 -9.58 -0.36 -4.97
C THR A 49 -9.18 0.26 -3.64
N LEU A 50 -7.88 0.49 -3.43
CA LEU A 50 -7.39 1.12 -2.21
C LEU A 50 -8.00 2.52 -2.01
N VAL A 51 -8.03 3.33 -3.07
CA VAL A 51 -8.65 4.67 -3.03
C VAL A 51 -10.12 4.56 -2.64
N ARG A 52 -10.89 3.69 -3.30
CA ARG A 52 -12.31 3.49 -2.99
C ARG A 52 -12.54 3.05 -1.55
N THR A 53 -11.75 2.10 -1.05
CA THR A 53 -11.84 1.60 0.33
C THR A 53 -11.50 2.68 1.35
N LEU A 54 -10.52 3.54 1.06
CA LEU A 54 -10.18 4.69 1.91
C LEU A 54 -11.30 5.74 1.90
N ASP A 55 -11.82 6.09 0.72
CA ASP A 55 -12.91 7.07 0.56
C ASP A 55 -14.19 6.61 1.28
N ASN A 56 -14.46 5.30 1.30
CA ASN A 56 -15.58 4.69 2.00
C ASN A 56 -15.36 4.54 3.52
N GLY A 57 -14.16 4.85 4.04
CA GLY A 57 -13.83 4.64 5.46
C GLY A 57 -13.76 3.16 5.88
N GLU A 58 -13.59 2.26 4.91
CA GLU A 58 -13.46 0.82 5.12
C GLU A 58 -12.05 0.42 5.57
N LEU A 59 -11.09 1.35 5.48
CA LEU A 59 -9.72 1.23 5.94
C LEU A 59 -9.30 2.54 6.63
N GLY A 60 -8.55 2.44 7.72
CA GLY A 60 -8.17 3.59 8.56
C GLY A 60 -7.07 4.44 7.94
N GLY A 61 -6.31 3.87 7.00
CA GLY A 61 -5.30 4.59 6.25
C GLY A 61 -4.35 3.66 5.50
N ALA A 62 -3.53 4.24 4.63
CA ALA A 62 -2.47 3.53 3.94
C ALA A 62 -1.21 4.40 3.75
N ALA A 63 -0.03 3.77 3.85
CA ALA A 63 1.26 4.36 3.54
C ALA A 63 1.95 3.53 2.45
N LEU A 64 2.21 4.14 1.29
CA LEU A 64 2.84 3.49 0.13
C LEU A 64 4.19 4.15 -0.16
N GLY A 65 5.25 3.34 -0.25
CA GLY A 65 6.61 3.82 -0.51
C GLY A 65 7.03 3.86 -2.00
N VAL A 66 6.27 3.19 -2.88
CA VAL A 66 6.56 3.11 -4.31
C VAL A 66 5.25 3.26 -5.09
N PRO A 67 5.10 4.27 -5.95
CA PRO A 67 3.90 4.41 -6.79
C PRO A 67 3.80 3.25 -7.79
N GLY A 68 2.58 2.76 -8.03
CA GLY A 68 2.27 1.79 -9.06
C GLY A 68 2.49 2.36 -10.44
N GLY A 69 3.29 1.65 -11.24
CA GLY A 69 3.68 2.07 -12.59
C GLY A 69 4.99 1.38 -12.97
N ALA A 70 5.23 1.24 -14.27
CA ALA A 70 6.51 0.73 -14.76
C ALA A 70 7.63 1.68 -14.30
N THR A 71 8.27 1.35 -13.17
CA THR A 71 9.62 1.84 -12.93
C THR A 71 10.43 1.45 -14.15
N PRO A 72 11.07 2.39 -14.87
CA PRO A 72 11.99 2.03 -15.95
C PRO A 72 12.96 0.98 -15.41
N PRO A 73 13.37 -0.01 -16.24
CA PRO A 73 14.21 -1.12 -15.80
C PRO A 73 15.35 -0.54 -14.96
N GLU A 74 15.48 -1.04 -13.73
CA GLU A 74 16.47 -0.47 -12.82
C GLU A 74 17.84 -0.53 -13.53
N PRO A 75 18.55 0.60 -13.68
CA PRO A 75 19.90 0.56 -14.20
C PRO A 75 20.69 -0.38 -13.28
N PRO A 76 21.52 -1.27 -13.84
CA PRO A 76 22.32 -2.16 -13.00
C PRO A 76 23.17 -1.28 -12.07
N LEU A 77 22.88 -1.37 -10.77
CA LEU A 77 23.61 -0.73 -9.67
C LEU A 77 23.50 0.81 -9.55
N ALA A 78 22.30 1.39 -9.63
CA ALA A 78 22.12 2.83 -9.35
C ALA A 78 21.44 3.13 -7.98
N ARG A 79 22.24 3.07 -6.91
CA ARG A 79 22.10 3.72 -5.57
C ARG A 79 20.83 3.44 -4.73
N PRO A 80 20.93 3.45 -3.38
CA PRO A 80 19.75 3.29 -2.52
C PRO A 80 18.78 4.45 -2.74
N ARG A 81 17.56 4.16 -3.22
CA ARG A 81 16.47 5.13 -3.24
C ARG A 81 15.96 5.30 -1.80
N LEU A 82 16.61 6.17 -1.04
CA LEU A 82 15.99 6.73 0.17
C LEU A 82 14.82 7.61 -0.28
N GLY A 83 13.66 7.42 0.36
CA GLY A 83 12.33 7.78 -0.12
C GLY A 83 12.16 9.22 -0.64
N GLY A 84 11.39 9.35 -1.72
CA GLY A 84 10.95 10.62 -2.28
C GLY A 84 9.58 11.02 -1.72
N ALA A 85 9.56 12.12 -0.98
CA ALA A 85 8.48 12.63 -0.16
C ALA A 85 7.34 13.32 -0.94
N ASP A 86 6.55 12.61 -1.75
CA ASP A 86 5.46 13.26 -2.52
C ASP A 86 4.11 12.52 -2.61
N ALA A 87 3.87 11.52 -1.76
CA ALA A 87 2.55 10.91 -1.62
C ALA A 87 2.01 11.12 -0.20
N ALA A 88 0.80 11.71 -0.10
CA ALA A 88 0.03 11.96 1.12
C ALA A 88 0.37 13.22 1.96
N ARG A 89 0.29 14.41 1.35
CA ARG A 89 -0.05 15.64 2.11
C ARG A 89 -1.57 15.79 2.24
N ARG A 90 -2.20 15.02 3.13
CA ARG A 90 -3.44 15.43 3.81
C ARG A 90 -3.45 14.93 5.25
N ARG A 91 -3.28 15.89 6.16
CA ARG A 91 -3.53 15.91 7.61
C ARG A 91 -3.64 14.56 8.31
N ILE A 92 -2.55 14.16 8.93
CA ILE A 92 -2.60 13.51 10.24
C ILE A 92 -2.34 14.64 11.23
N ASP A 93 -3.39 15.30 11.69
CA ASP A 93 -3.31 16.13 12.90
C ASP A 93 -3.18 15.14 14.07
N LEU A 94 -1.98 15.09 14.66
CA LEU A 94 -1.70 14.41 15.92
C LEU A 94 -2.20 15.31 17.05
N GLU A 95 -3.29 14.91 17.69
CA GLU A 95 -3.61 15.16 19.10
C GLU A 95 -3.84 13.80 19.77
#